data_AF-A0A166DIG4-F1
#
_entry.id   AF-A0A166DIG4-F1
#
_cell.length_a   1.000
_cell.length_b   1.000
_cell.length_c   1.000
_cell.angle_alpha   90.00
_cell.angle_beta   90.00
_cell.angle_gamma   90.00
#
_symmetry.space_group_name_H-M   'P 1'
#
loop_
_entity.id
_entity.type
_entity.pdbx_description
1 polymer ?
#
loop_
_entity_poly.entity_id
_entity_poly.type
_entity_poly.pdbx_seq_one_letter_code
_entity_poly.pdbx_strand_id
1 'polypeptide(L)'
;MQHSSQSPVLQEVGSPATCSDDRDALYEELEHALQQLKLDQSRNLELITRYSMMKGEFMALEETQACLHAENEHLRLESQRIRNELARIDLNDPRRAHVWLALFESFARFSAEVVPRHLMQQRVWMASLEAWSAGRRMLRAQINDSASGLKDAFIDNLRQLLIKMRQRTKLSVRVSDGKIP
;
A
#
# COMPACT_ATOMS: atom_id res chain seq x y z
N MET A 1 81.93 -5.53 -51.60
CA MET A 1 80.72 -6.37 -51.46
C MET A 1 79.82 -5.69 -50.44
N GLN A 2 78.70 -5.12 -50.90
CA GLN A 2 77.32 -5.60 -50.66
C GLN A 2 76.74 -5.05 -49.33
N HIS A 3 75.95 -3.98 -49.41
CA HIS A 3 74.47 -3.90 -49.27
C HIS A 3 74.02 -3.86 -47.80
N SER A 4 73.50 -2.72 -47.32
CA SER A 4 72.05 -2.40 -47.18
C SER A 4 71.36 -3.37 -46.19
N SER A 5 70.74 -2.92 -45.10
CA SER A 5 69.51 -2.11 -45.14
C SER A 5 69.21 -1.44 -43.79
N GLN A 6 68.86 -0.15 -43.84
CA GLN A 6 67.89 0.42 -42.92
C GLN A 6 66.51 -0.20 -43.22
N SER A 7 65.76 -0.54 -42.18
CA SER A 7 64.29 -0.49 -42.23
C SER A 7 63.76 -0.07 -40.85
N PRO A 8 62.96 1.00 -40.79
CA PRO A 8 62.35 1.54 -39.58
C PRO A 8 60.92 1.01 -39.37
N VAL A 9 60.35 1.36 -38.21
CA VAL A 9 58.91 1.38 -37.88
C VAL A 9 58.22 0.04 -37.64
N LEU A 10 57.66 -0.13 -36.42
CA LEU A 10 56.24 -0.32 -36.12
C LEU A 10 56.11 -0.01 -34.61
N GLN A 11 55.91 1.26 -34.22
CA GLN A 11 54.56 1.74 -33.87
C GLN A 11 53.82 0.70 -33.03
N GLU A 12 54.03 0.70 -31.70
CA GLU A 12 52.98 0.25 -30.78
C GLU A 12 51.84 1.26 -30.94
N VAL A 13 51.01 0.97 -31.92
CA VAL A 13 49.69 1.55 -32.07
C VAL A 13 48.98 1.20 -30.77
N GLY A 14 48.81 2.21 -29.91
CA GLY A 14 47.92 2.13 -28.77
C GLY A 14 46.64 1.48 -29.24
N SER A 15 46.31 0.34 -28.64
CA SER A 15 45.08 -0.37 -28.93
C SER A 15 43.95 0.65 -28.89
N PRO A 16 43.18 0.81 -29.99
CA PRO A 16 42.05 1.72 -29.97
C PRO A 16 41.12 1.18 -28.90
N ALA A 17 40.95 1.95 -27.82
CA ALA A 17 39.89 1.73 -26.86
C ALA A 17 38.61 1.51 -27.65
N THR A 18 38.05 0.33 -27.43
CA THR A 18 36.94 -0.26 -28.15
C THR A 18 35.74 0.69 -28.11
N CYS A 19 35.53 1.42 -29.20
CA CYS A 19 34.35 2.25 -29.42
C CYS A 19 33.04 1.41 -29.46
N SER A 20 33.17 0.08 -29.48
CA SER A 20 32.10 -0.93 -29.47
C SER A 20 31.61 -1.26 -28.06
N ASP A 21 32.52 -1.63 -27.14
CA ASP A 21 32.17 -2.06 -25.77
C ASP A 21 31.47 -0.96 -24.95
N ASP A 22 31.74 0.30 -25.30
CA ASP A 22 31.28 1.46 -24.54
C ASP A 22 29.82 1.86 -24.87
N ARG A 23 29.27 1.39 -26.01
CA ARG A 23 27.83 1.48 -26.31
C ARG A 23 27.06 0.35 -25.67
N ASP A 24 27.60 -0.85 -25.70
CA ASP A 24 26.95 -2.04 -25.12
C ASP A 24 26.75 -1.85 -23.60
N ALA A 25 27.74 -1.30 -22.89
CA ALA A 25 27.61 -0.94 -21.47
C ALA A 25 26.51 0.11 -21.19
N LEU A 26 26.31 1.08 -22.10
CA LEU A 26 25.24 2.08 -21.97
C LEU A 26 23.85 1.47 -22.19
N TYR A 27 23.74 0.51 -23.12
CA TYR A 27 22.51 -0.24 -23.34
C TYR A 27 22.18 -1.16 -22.15
N GLU A 28 23.19 -1.80 -21.56
CA GLU A 28 23.02 -2.60 -20.33
C GLU A 28 22.55 -1.74 -19.15
N GLU A 29 23.14 -0.55 -18.94
CA GLU A 29 22.70 0.39 -17.90
C GLU A 29 21.25 0.87 -18.12
N LEU A 30 20.87 1.13 -19.37
CA LEU A 30 19.51 1.53 -19.74
C LEU A 30 18.51 0.38 -19.52
N GLU A 31 18.89 -0.84 -19.90
CA GLU A 31 18.07 -2.03 -19.72
C GLU A 31 17.86 -2.35 -18.23
N HIS A 32 18.91 -2.23 -17.41
CA HIS A 32 18.80 -2.35 -15.97
C HIS A 32 17.86 -1.29 -15.37
N ALA A 33 17.99 -0.02 -15.77
CA ALA A 33 17.09 1.04 -15.32
C ALA A 33 15.63 0.78 -15.73
N LEU A 34 15.40 0.20 -16.91
CA LEU A 34 14.07 -0.15 -17.39
C LEU A 34 13.49 -1.38 -16.65
N GLN A 35 14.32 -2.35 -16.29
CA GLN A 35 13.92 -3.48 -15.43
C GLN A 35 13.53 -2.99 -14.03
N GLN A 36 14.33 -2.09 -13.45
CA GLN A 36 14.02 -1.51 -12.14
C GLN A 36 12.68 -0.75 -12.17
N LEU A 37 12.43 0.06 -13.21
CA LEU A 37 11.17 0.77 -13.38
C LEU A 37 9.97 -0.19 -13.49
N LYS A 38 10.12 -1.33 -14.18
CA LYS A 38 9.07 -2.36 -14.27
C LYS A 38 8.77 -3.00 -12.91
N LEU A 39 9.80 -3.30 -12.11
CA LEU A 39 9.62 -3.82 -10.74
C LEU A 39 8.86 -2.82 -9.87
N ASP A 40 9.24 -1.54 -9.94
CA ASP A 40 8.59 -0.50 -9.17
C ASP A 40 7.15 -0.23 -9.64
N GLN A 41 6.88 -0.36 -10.95
CA GLN A 41 5.51 -0.34 -11.48
C GLN A 41 4.67 -1.49 -10.92
N SER A 42 5.22 -2.71 -10.87
CA SER A 42 4.54 -3.88 -10.28
C SER A 42 4.19 -3.63 -8.81
N ARG A 43 5.16 -3.13 -8.02
CA ARG A 43 4.95 -2.77 -6.62
C ARG A 43 3.86 -1.72 -6.44
N ASN A 44 3.80 -0.71 -7.30
CA ASN A 44 2.74 0.29 -7.27
C ASN A 44 1.36 -0.30 -7.59
N LEU A 45 1.28 -1.22 -8.56
CA LEU A 45 0.04 -1.93 -8.88
C LEU A 45 -0.46 -2.77 -7.69
N GLU A 46 0.46 -3.41 -6.95
CA GLU A 46 0.13 -4.13 -5.72
C GLU A 46 -0.42 -3.19 -4.64
N LEU A 47 0.19 -2.01 -4.44
CA LEU A 47 -0.30 -1.01 -3.49
C LEU A 47 -1.70 -0.50 -3.87
N ILE A 48 -1.96 -0.26 -5.17
CA ILE A 48 -3.28 0.14 -5.68
C ILE A 48 -4.30 -0.97 -5.44
N THR A 49 -3.93 -2.22 -5.72
CA THR A 49 -4.80 -3.39 -5.50
C THR A 49 -5.16 -3.51 -4.02
N ARG A 50 -4.16 -3.41 -3.13
CA ARG A 50 -4.35 -3.44 -1.69
C ARG A 50 -5.24 -2.30 -1.21
N TYR A 51 -5.08 -1.09 -1.75
CA TYR A 51 -5.96 0.04 -1.45
C TYR A 51 -7.41 -0.24 -1.86
N SER A 52 -7.62 -0.81 -3.04
CA SER A 52 -8.94 -1.19 -3.52
C SER A 52 -9.61 -2.22 -2.61
N MET A 53 -8.87 -3.26 -2.19
CA MET A 53 -9.37 -4.25 -1.23
C MET A 53 -9.72 -3.62 0.12
N MET A 54 -8.83 -2.79 0.67
CA MET A 54 -9.08 -2.08 1.93
C MET A 54 -10.32 -1.19 1.86
N LYS A 55 -10.61 -0.61 0.70
CA LYS A 55 -11.85 0.14 0.49
C LYS A 55 -13.08 -0.78 0.60
N GLY A 56 -13.03 -1.97 0.02
CA GLY A 56 -14.09 -2.98 0.16
C GLY A 56 -14.30 -3.43 1.62
N GLU A 57 -13.20 -3.70 2.33
CA GLU A 57 -13.24 -4.03 3.77
C GLU A 57 -13.89 -2.91 4.60
N PHE A 58 -13.61 -1.65 4.26
CA PHE A 58 -14.21 -0.50 4.93
C PHE A 58 -15.72 -0.41 4.71
N MET A 59 -16.19 -0.62 3.47
CA MET A 59 -17.63 -0.64 3.17
C MET A 59 -18.34 -1.72 4.01
N ALA A 60 -17.75 -2.91 4.13
CA ALA A 60 -18.30 -3.98 4.97
C ALA A 60 -18.34 -3.61 6.47
N LEU A 61 -17.34 -2.86 6.96
CA LEU A 61 -17.35 -2.33 8.33
C LEU A 61 -18.45 -1.27 8.52
N GLU A 62 -18.69 -0.40 7.54
CA GLU A 62 -19.78 0.59 7.58
C GLU A 62 -21.16 -0.09 7.58
N GLU A 63 -21.36 -1.11 6.74
CA GLU A 63 -22.60 -1.90 6.74
C GLU A 63 -22.82 -2.58 8.10
N THR A 64 -21.77 -3.19 8.65
CA THR A 64 -21.83 -3.82 9.98
C THR A 64 -22.16 -2.79 11.07
N GLN A 65 -21.62 -1.57 10.97
CA GLN A 65 -21.94 -0.48 11.91
C GLN A 65 -23.41 -0.10 11.84
N ALA A 66 -23.97 0.03 10.63
CA ALA A 66 -25.37 0.36 10.43
C ALA A 66 -26.29 -0.72 11.01
N CYS A 67 -25.98 -2.00 10.78
CA CYS A 67 -26.71 -3.13 11.37
C CYS A 67 -26.65 -3.10 12.90
N LEU A 68 -25.47 -2.92 13.50
CA LEU A 68 -25.31 -2.86 14.95
C LEU A 68 -26.08 -1.67 15.55
N HIS A 69 -26.14 -0.54 14.84
CA HIS A 69 -26.90 0.62 15.31
C HIS A 69 -28.41 0.37 15.26
N ALA A 70 -28.91 -0.21 14.17
CA ALA A 70 -30.32 -0.58 14.03
C ALA A 70 -30.75 -1.59 15.11
N GLU A 71 -29.90 -2.60 15.37
CA GLU A 71 -30.12 -3.57 16.44
C GLU A 71 -30.12 -2.90 17.81
N ASN A 72 -29.18 -1.98 18.09
CA ASN A 72 -29.16 -1.26 19.37
C ASN A 72 -30.45 -0.47 19.61
N GLU A 73 -30.93 0.23 18.58
CA GLU A 73 -32.17 1.01 18.69
C GLU A 73 -33.38 0.10 18.89
N HIS A 74 -33.45 -1.03 18.19
CA HIS A 74 -34.49 -2.03 18.40
C HIS A 74 -34.47 -2.57 19.84
N LEU A 75 -33.29 -2.97 20.36
CA LEU A 75 -33.15 -3.46 21.73
C LEU A 75 -33.53 -2.38 22.77
N ARG A 76 -33.21 -1.11 22.51
CA ARG A 76 -33.59 0.03 23.35
C ARG A 76 -35.12 0.20 23.40
N LEU A 77 -35.77 0.14 22.24
CA LEU A 77 -37.23 0.25 22.14
C LEU A 77 -37.94 -0.91 22.81
N GLU A 78 -37.47 -2.15 22.60
CA GLU A 78 -38.06 -3.34 23.22
C GLU A 78 -37.87 -3.33 24.75
N SER A 79 -36.69 -2.93 25.23
CA SER A 79 -36.44 -2.72 26.67
C SER A 79 -37.38 -1.68 27.27
N GLN A 80 -37.67 -0.59 26.54
CA GLN A 80 -38.62 0.42 26.98
C GLN A 80 -40.06 -0.10 26.98
N ARG A 81 -40.44 -0.85 25.94
CA ARG A 81 -41.76 -1.48 25.83
C ARG A 81 -42.04 -2.40 27.01
N ILE A 82 -41.12 -3.32 27.31
CA ILE A 82 -41.27 -4.28 28.41
C ILE A 82 -41.33 -3.56 29.77
N ARG A 83 -40.50 -2.54 29.99
CA ARG A 83 -40.56 -1.72 31.22
C ARG A 83 -41.92 -1.04 31.38
N ASN A 84 -42.47 -0.48 30.31
CA ASN A 84 -43.79 0.14 30.34
C ASN A 84 -44.91 -0.88 30.60
N GLU A 85 -44.80 -2.09 30.04
CA GLU A 85 -45.76 -3.18 30.29
C GLU A 85 -45.72 -3.65 31.74
N LEU A 86 -44.52 -3.89 32.29
CA LEU A 86 -44.35 -4.28 33.70
C LEU A 86 -44.92 -3.24 34.67
N ALA A 87 -44.74 -1.95 34.38
CA ALA A 87 -45.26 -0.85 35.22
C ALA A 87 -46.80 -0.73 35.22
N ARG A 88 -47.48 -1.28 34.20
CA ARG A 88 -48.94 -1.21 34.05
C ARG A 88 -49.67 -2.36 34.72
N ILE A 89 -48.97 -3.42 35.12
CA ILE A 89 -49.59 -4.58 35.75
C ILE A 89 -49.80 -4.28 37.24
N ASP A 90 -51.07 -4.29 37.66
CA ASP A 90 -51.43 -4.22 39.08
C ASP A 90 -51.07 -5.54 39.78
N LEU A 91 -50.11 -5.47 40.69
CA LEU A 91 -49.63 -6.61 41.46
C LEU A 91 -50.59 -7.01 42.59
N ASN A 92 -51.57 -6.17 42.93
CA ASN A 92 -52.59 -6.49 43.92
C ASN A 92 -53.68 -7.42 43.35
N ASP A 93 -53.75 -7.58 42.02
CA ASP A 93 -54.60 -8.57 41.37
C ASP A 93 -53.84 -9.92 41.25
N PRO A 94 -54.20 -10.95 42.04
CA PRO A 94 -53.53 -12.25 42.01
C PRO A 94 -53.69 -12.95 40.65
N ARG A 95 -54.68 -12.57 39.83
CA ARG A 95 -54.84 -13.08 38.46
C ARG A 95 -53.84 -12.48 37.49
N ARG A 96 -53.12 -11.41 37.86
CA ARG A 96 -52.11 -10.75 37.00
C ARG A 96 -50.68 -10.95 37.47
N ALA A 97 -50.48 -11.39 38.71
CA ALA A 97 -49.17 -11.69 39.27
C ALA A 97 -48.34 -12.68 38.42
N HIS A 98 -48.97 -13.71 37.85
CA HIS A 98 -48.29 -14.68 36.98
C HIS A 98 -47.86 -14.07 35.63
N VAL A 99 -48.65 -13.13 35.08
CA VAL A 99 -48.33 -12.40 33.85
C VAL A 99 -47.12 -11.50 34.08
N TRP A 100 -47.09 -10.81 35.22
CA TRP A 100 -45.94 -10.00 35.61
C TRP A 100 -44.68 -10.85 35.75
N LEU A 101 -44.76 -12.01 36.43
CA LEU A 101 -43.63 -12.91 36.62
C LEU A 101 -43.06 -13.41 35.28
N ALA A 102 -43.94 -13.86 34.36
CA ALA A 102 -43.51 -14.33 33.04
C ALA A 102 -42.85 -13.24 32.19
N LEU A 103 -43.37 -12.00 32.24
CA LEU A 103 -42.77 -10.84 31.56
C LEU A 103 -41.43 -10.45 32.21
N PHE A 104 -41.35 -10.48 33.53
CA PHE A 104 -40.11 -10.18 34.26
C PHE A 104 -39.02 -11.21 33.95
N GLU A 105 -39.34 -12.51 33.94
CA GLU A 105 -38.40 -13.57 33.58
C GLU A 105 -37.91 -13.42 32.13
N SER A 106 -38.81 -13.09 31.21
CA SER A 106 -38.46 -12.82 29.80
C SER A 106 -37.53 -11.61 29.68
N PHE A 107 -37.80 -10.54 30.41
CA PHE A 107 -36.95 -9.35 30.48
C PHE A 107 -35.57 -9.64 31.09
N ALA A 108 -35.54 -10.45 32.15
CA ALA A 108 -34.30 -10.85 32.81
C ALA A 108 -33.42 -11.68 31.87
N ARG A 109 -33.99 -12.64 31.13
CA ARG A 109 -33.26 -13.41 30.10
C ARG A 109 -32.76 -12.51 28.99
N PHE A 110 -33.60 -11.64 28.46
CA PHE A 110 -33.21 -10.64 27.46
C PHE A 110 -32.01 -9.81 27.92
N SER A 111 -32.04 -9.32 29.15
CA SER A 111 -30.97 -8.50 29.72
C SER A 111 -29.68 -9.29 30.00
N ALA A 112 -29.81 -10.57 30.38
CA ALA A 112 -28.68 -11.44 30.70
C ALA A 112 -27.98 -12.03 29.47
N GLU A 113 -28.71 -12.27 28.37
CA GLU A 113 -28.17 -12.97 27.20
C GLU A 113 -27.97 -12.05 25.99
N VAL A 114 -28.96 -11.21 25.68
CA VAL A 114 -28.97 -10.43 24.43
C VAL A 114 -28.07 -9.20 24.55
N VAL A 115 -28.13 -8.48 25.68
CA VAL A 115 -27.33 -7.27 25.89
C VAL A 115 -25.81 -7.57 25.89
N PRO A 116 -25.31 -8.60 26.61
CA PRO A 116 -23.87 -8.89 26.59
C PRO A 116 -23.37 -9.34 25.22
N ARG A 117 -24.17 -10.11 24.48
CA ARG A 117 -23.84 -10.53 23.11
C ARG A 117 -23.68 -9.34 22.18
N HIS A 118 -24.61 -8.39 22.22
CA HIS A 118 -24.55 -7.18 21.40
C HIS A 118 -23.33 -6.31 21.74
N LEU A 119 -23.06 -6.12 23.03
CA LEU A 119 -21.87 -5.40 23.49
C LEU A 119 -20.57 -6.09 23.03
N MET A 120 -20.54 -7.42 23.01
CA MET A 120 -19.41 -8.17 22.47
C MET A 120 -19.23 -7.92 20.97
N GLN A 121 -20.31 -7.95 20.18
CA GLN A 121 -20.26 -7.66 18.75
C GLN A 121 -19.78 -6.23 18.48
N GLN A 122 -20.23 -5.24 19.26
CA GLN A 122 -19.74 -3.87 19.17
C GLN A 122 -18.24 -3.76 19.46
N ARG A 123 -17.73 -4.49 20.48
CA ARG A 123 -16.29 -4.52 20.78
C ARG A 123 -15.48 -5.13 19.65
N VAL A 124 -15.95 -6.23 19.07
CA VAL A 124 -15.29 -6.87 17.91
C VAL A 124 -15.27 -5.94 16.71
N TRP A 125 -16.36 -5.22 16.45
CA TRP A 125 -16.43 -4.23 15.39
C TRP A 125 -15.44 -3.07 15.63
N MET A 126 -15.38 -2.52 16.85
CA MET A 126 -14.41 -1.48 17.23
C MET A 126 -12.97 -1.94 17.01
N ALA A 127 -12.61 -3.14 17.47
CA ALA A 127 -11.28 -3.70 17.28
C ALA A 127 -10.94 -3.89 15.80
N SER A 128 -11.90 -4.33 14.98
CA SER A 128 -11.75 -4.46 13.53
C SER A 128 -11.52 -3.09 12.87
N LEU A 129 -12.26 -2.06 13.29
CA LEU A 129 -12.09 -0.69 12.78
C LEU A 129 -10.73 -0.10 13.15
N GLU A 130 -10.24 -0.35 14.35
CA GLU A 130 -8.91 0.07 14.80
C GLU A 130 -7.80 -0.61 13.99
N ALA A 131 -7.90 -1.93 13.78
CA ALA A 131 -6.97 -2.70 12.96
C ALA A 131 -6.96 -2.20 11.51
N TRP A 132 -8.13 -1.98 10.90
CA TRP A 132 -8.25 -1.42 9.57
C TRP A 132 -7.62 -0.02 9.49
N SER A 133 -7.88 0.83 10.48
CA SER A 133 -7.32 2.18 10.56
C SER A 133 -5.79 2.18 10.66
N ALA A 134 -5.22 1.23 11.41
CA ALA A 134 -3.78 1.01 11.46
C ALA A 134 -3.21 0.55 10.11
N GLY A 135 -3.86 -0.44 9.48
CA GLY A 135 -3.51 -0.89 8.13
C GLY A 135 -3.53 0.24 7.11
N ARG A 136 -4.51 1.13 7.18
CA ARG A 136 -4.64 2.30 6.28
C ARG A 136 -3.48 3.26 6.46
N ARG A 137 -3.06 3.54 7.70
CA ARG A 137 -1.90 4.39 7.98
C ARG A 137 -0.62 3.79 7.41
N MET A 138 -0.41 2.49 7.60
CA MET A 138 0.75 1.78 7.04
C MET A 138 0.75 1.82 5.50
N LEU A 139 -0.40 1.55 4.87
CA LEU A 139 -0.53 1.60 3.42
C LEU A 139 -0.25 3.01 2.87
N ARG A 140 -0.75 4.05 3.56
CA ARG A 140 -0.47 5.44 3.18
C ARG A 140 1.02 5.77 3.29
N ALA A 141 1.70 5.30 4.33
CA ALA A 141 3.15 5.45 4.45
C ALA A 141 3.88 4.76 3.30
N GLN A 142 3.52 3.51 2.99
CA GLN A 142 4.11 2.76 1.86
C GLN A 142 3.90 3.47 0.51
N ILE A 143 2.73 4.04 0.26
CA ILE A 143 2.47 4.82 -0.96
C ILE A 143 3.36 6.07 -1.02
N ASN A 144 3.51 6.79 0.09
CA ASN A 144 4.36 7.98 0.15
C ASN A 144 5.85 7.63 -0.05
N ASP A 145 6.32 6.55 0.57
CA ASP A 145 7.69 6.07 0.44
C ASP A 145 7.98 5.63 -1.00
N SER A 146 7.06 4.89 -1.63
CA SER A 146 7.19 4.51 -3.04
C SER A 146 7.19 5.72 -3.97
N ALA A 147 6.29 6.69 -3.76
CA ALA A 147 6.17 7.85 -4.65
C ALA A 147 7.38 8.80 -4.59
N SER A 148 7.97 8.98 -3.40
CA SER A 148 9.18 9.80 -3.22
C SER A 148 10.43 9.09 -3.78
N GLY A 149 10.66 7.84 -3.39
CA GLY A 149 11.83 7.08 -3.82
C GLY A 149 11.91 6.85 -5.33
N LEU A 150 10.78 6.59 -5.99
CA LEU A 150 10.73 6.37 -7.43
C LEU A 150 11.13 7.60 -8.26
N LYS A 151 10.59 8.76 -7.89
CA LYS A 151 10.82 9.99 -8.63
C LYS A 151 12.29 10.40 -8.52
N ASP A 152 12.84 10.35 -7.32
CA ASP A 152 14.22 10.78 -7.07
C ASP A 152 15.22 9.81 -7.70
N ALA A 153 15.01 8.48 -7.54
CA ALA A 153 15.87 7.48 -8.16
C ALA A 153 15.84 7.54 -9.71
N PHE A 154 14.66 7.73 -10.31
CA PHE A 154 14.56 7.85 -11.77
C PHE A 154 15.23 9.12 -12.30
N ILE A 155 15.01 10.27 -11.64
CA ILE A 155 15.63 11.54 -12.02
C ILE A 155 17.16 11.45 -11.87
N ASP A 156 17.66 10.86 -10.80
CA ASP A 156 19.11 10.75 -10.57
C ASP A 156 19.75 9.77 -11.54
N ASN A 157 19.11 8.63 -11.83
CA ASN A 157 19.58 7.69 -12.86
C ASN A 157 19.65 8.36 -14.24
N LEU A 158 18.61 9.10 -14.63
CA LEU A 158 18.60 9.86 -15.90
C LEU A 158 19.67 10.95 -15.92
N ARG A 159 19.85 11.69 -14.82
CA ARG A 159 20.89 12.72 -14.72
C ARG A 159 22.28 12.11 -14.85
N GLN A 160 22.56 11.01 -14.16
CA GLN A 160 23.85 10.32 -14.26
C GLN A 160 24.10 9.82 -15.68
N LEU A 161 23.10 9.23 -16.33
CA LEU A 161 23.20 8.78 -17.71
C LEU A 161 23.49 9.95 -18.67
N LEU A 162 22.76 11.06 -18.54
CA LEU A 162 22.97 12.27 -19.34
C LEU A 162 24.37 12.89 -19.11
N ILE A 163 24.86 12.90 -17.86
CA ILE A 163 26.21 13.37 -17.53
C ILE A 163 27.26 12.48 -18.18
N LYS A 164 27.15 11.14 -18.05
CA LYS A 164 28.05 10.17 -18.70
C LYS A 164 28.06 10.37 -20.21
N MET A 165 26.89 10.48 -20.85
CA MET A 165 26.80 10.75 -22.28
C MET A 165 27.49 12.06 -22.68
N ARG A 166 27.28 13.14 -21.91
CA ARG A 166 27.82 14.49 -22.20
C ARG A 166 29.33 14.60 -21.97
N GLN A 167 29.86 13.95 -20.94
CA GLN A 167 31.30 13.87 -20.69
C GLN A 167 32.01 13.11 -21.82
N ARG A 168 31.38 12.02 -22.30
CA ARG A 168 31.92 11.20 -23.39
C ARG A 168 31.82 11.86 -24.77
N THR A 169 30.77 12.65 -25.05
CA THR A 169 30.71 13.47 -26.29
C THR A 169 31.80 14.54 -26.30
N LYS A 170 32.09 15.17 -25.16
CA LYS A 170 33.19 16.16 -25.05
C LYS A 170 34.58 15.53 -25.23
N LEU A 171 34.76 14.29 -24.76
CA LEU A 171 35.99 13.51 -25.00
C LEU A 171 36.12 13.09 -26.47
N SER A 172 35.03 12.68 -27.11
CA SER A 172 35.01 12.30 -28.53
C SER A 172 35.32 13.49 -29.47
N VAL A 173 34.83 14.70 -29.17
CA VAL A 173 35.15 15.90 -29.97
C VAL A 173 36.63 16.29 -29.84
N ARG A 174 37.22 16.20 -28.64
CA ARG A 174 38.65 16.52 -28.42
C ARG A 174 39.62 15.52 -29.06
N VAL A 175 39.23 14.27 -29.26
CA VAL A 175 40.05 13.27 -29.95
C VAL A 175 40.01 13.48 -31.47
N SER A 176 38.92 14.05 -32.00
CA SER A 176 38.79 14.39 -33.43
C SER A 176 39.54 15.66 -33.85
N ASP A 177 39.79 16.60 -32.92
CA ASP A 177 40.55 17.84 -33.19
C ASP A 177 42.09 17.66 -33.08
N GLY A 178 42.57 16.44 -32.84
CA GLY A 178 43.98 16.11 -32.63
C GLY A 178 44.64 15.36 -33.78
N LYS A 179 44.62 15.90 -35.01
CA LYS A 179 45.52 15.64 -36.17
C LYS A 179 45.08 16.61 -37.28
N ILE A 180 45.88 17.57 -37.73
CA ILE A 180 47.09 17.51 -38.60
C ILE A 180 47.96 18.73 -38.22
N PRO A 181 49.31 18.67 -38.18
CA PRO A 181 50.22 17.91 -39.04
C PRO A 181 51.00 16.77 -38.38
#